data_AF-A0A4Q5LCS2-F1
#
_entry.id   AF-A0A4Q5LCS2-F1
#
_cell.length_a   1.000
_cell.length_b   1.000
_cell.length_c   1.000
_cell.angle_alpha   90.00
_cell.angle_beta   90.00
_cell.angle_gamma   90.00
#
_symmetry.space_group_name_H-M   'P 1'
#
loop_
_entity.id
_entity.type
_entity.pdbx_description
1 polymer ?
#
loop_
_entity_poly.entity_id
_entity_poly.type
_entity_poly.pdbx_seq_one_letter_code
_entity_poly.pdbx_strand_id
1 'polypeptide(L)'
;MLASRFGLGWIVVGLQVVAAPVQAHRGNPLPRLLRADATRLGRVGREPGRYRLQVLSTRIDRDARNRPHFRTFRYGGRPRQYFYPASTVKLPAAVLALQKLRGLRYRIPGLTLNSPLRIDSTFVGQTRVERDTSSATGKASIGQYISKVLLVSDNDTFNRLYEFVASIRSTRSCVAPAALSRFKLPYDQP
;
A
#
# COMPACT_ATOMS: atom_id res chain seq x y z
N MET A 1 52.03 -59.95 9.57
CA MET A 1 52.35 -58.74 10.36
C MET A 1 52.42 -57.57 9.37
N LEU A 2 51.93 -56.40 9.77
CA LEU A 2 51.54 -55.21 8.98
C LEU A 2 50.06 -55.17 8.55
N ALA A 3 49.40 -54.26 9.26
CA ALA A 3 48.03 -53.84 9.18
C ALA A 3 47.86 -52.67 8.20
N SER A 4 46.62 -52.18 8.16
CA SER A 4 46.18 -50.90 7.61
C SER A 4 45.77 -50.95 6.14
N ARG A 5 44.67 -50.34 5.69
CA ARG A 5 43.74 -49.44 6.37
C ARG A 5 42.50 -49.29 5.49
N PHE A 6 41.32 -49.27 6.12
CA PHE A 6 40.07 -48.83 5.50
C PHE A 6 40.20 -47.38 5.02
N GLY A 7 39.69 -47.10 3.82
CA GLY A 7 39.45 -45.75 3.32
C GLY A 7 38.12 -45.71 2.60
N LEU A 8 37.04 -45.42 3.33
CA LEU A 8 35.76 -45.06 2.72
C LEU A 8 35.96 -43.76 1.93
N GLY A 9 35.86 -43.85 0.61
CA GLY A 9 35.80 -42.68 -0.27
C GLY A 9 34.43 -42.00 -0.12
N TRP A 10 34.41 -40.82 0.49
CA TRP A 10 33.25 -39.94 0.47
C TRP A 10 33.18 -39.24 -0.89
N ILE A 11 32.14 -39.51 -1.67
CA ILE A 11 31.82 -38.73 -2.87
C ILE A 11 31.28 -37.38 -2.38
N VAL A 12 32.12 -36.34 -2.40
CA VAL A 12 31.67 -34.96 -2.25
C VAL A 12 31.09 -34.51 -3.59
N VAL A 13 29.77 -34.60 -3.74
CA VAL A 13 29.05 -33.90 -4.82
C VAL A 13 29.04 -32.42 -4.47
N GLY A 14 30.05 -31.70 -4.95
CA GLY A 14 30.09 -30.25 -4.88
C GLY A 14 28.99 -29.67 -5.77
N LEU A 15 27.85 -29.30 -5.19
CA LEU A 15 26.87 -28.44 -5.86
C LEU A 15 27.51 -27.06 -6.01
N GLN A 16 28.15 -26.84 -7.16
CA GLN A 16 28.59 -25.52 -7.59
C GLN A 16 27.32 -24.68 -7.83
N VAL A 17 26.90 -23.93 -6.81
CA VAL A 17 25.99 -22.80 -7.02
C VAL A 17 26.80 -21.76 -7.79
N VAL A 18 26.74 -21.85 -9.12
CA VAL A 18 27.14 -20.75 -9.97
C VAL A 18 26.15 -19.63 -9.64
N ALA A 19 26.58 -18.71 -8.76
CA ALA A 19 25.94 -17.43 -8.63
C ALA A 19 26.09 -16.74 -9.98
N ALA A 20 25.07 -16.88 -10.84
CA ALA A 20 24.99 -16.12 -12.06
C ALA A 20 25.18 -14.65 -11.67
N PRO A 21 26.12 -13.92 -12.31
CA PRO A 21 26.28 -12.51 -12.03
C PRO A 21 24.90 -11.87 -12.25
N VAL A 22 24.37 -11.22 -11.21
CA VAL A 22 23.19 -10.37 -11.34
C VAL A 22 23.52 -9.41 -12.47
N GLN A 23 22.91 -9.60 -13.64
CA GLN A 23 23.13 -8.70 -14.74
C GLN A 23 22.63 -7.33 -14.27
N ALA A 24 23.55 -6.38 -14.11
CA ALA A 24 23.22 -4.98 -14.00
C ALA A 24 22.32 -4.65 -15.19
N HIS A 25 21.02 -4.50 -14.94
CA HIS A 25 20.06 -4.33 -16.01
C HIS A 25 20.37 -3.03 -16.73
N ARG A 26 20.86 -3.15 -17.97
CA ARG A 26 20.42 -2.28 -19.07
C ARG A 26 18.89 -2.41 -19.14
N GLY A 27 18.13 -1.84 -18.19
CA GLY A 27 16.76 -2.29 -17.97
C GLY A 27 15.89 -1.51 -16.99
N ASN A 28 16.39 -0.47 -16.30
CA ASN A 28 15.52 0.51 -15.65
C ASN A 28 15.22 1.65 -16.63
N PRO A 29 13.98 1.79 -17.15
CA PRO A 29 13.67 2.82 -18.13
C PRO A 29 13.51 4.22 -17.50
N LEU A 30 13.31 4.31 -16.18
CA LEU A 30 12.92 5.56 -15.51
C LEU A 30 13.93 6.70 -15.70
N PRO A 31 15.26 6.53 -15.53
CA PRO A 31 16.20 7.63 -15.75
C PRO A 31 16.15 8.19 -17.18
N ARG A 32 15.90 7.34 -18.18
CA ARG A 32 15.76 7.80 -19.58
C ARG A 32 14.44 8.53 -19.80
N LEU A 33 13.33 7.95 -19.34
CA LEU A 33 11.99 8.52 -19.49
C LEU A 33 11.87 9.88 -18.77
N LEU A 34 12.32 9.95 -17.52
CA LEU A 34 12.26 11.18 -16.72
C LEU A 34 13.17 12.28 -17.29
N ARG A 35 14.30 11.92 -17.91
CA ARG A 35 15.14 12.90 -18.63
C ARG A 35 14.50 13.37 -19.92
N ALA A 36 13.91 12.47 -20.70
CA ALA A 36 13.23 12.81 -21.95
C ALA A 36 12.06 13.78 -21.72
N ASP A 37 11.33 13.62 -20.62
CA ASP A 37 10.21 14.49 -20.23
C ASP A 37 10.58 15.57 -19.20
N ALA A 38 11.87 15.82 -18.94
CA ALA A 38 12.31 16.73 -17.86
C ALA A 38 11.72 18.14 -18.00
N THR A 39 11.51 18.61 -19.23
CA THR A 39 10.86 19.91 -19.51
C THR A 39 9.39 19.92 -19.08
N ARG A 40 8.64 18.83 -19.30
CA ARG A 40 7.23 18.71 -18.87
C ARG A 40 7.09 18.60 -17.36
N LEU A 41 8.07 17.98 -16.71
CA LEU A 41 8.15 17.86 -15.25
C LEU A 41 8.63 19.16 -14.58
N GLY A 42 8.94 20.20 -15.36
CA GLY A 42 9.34 21.51 -14.87
C GLY A 42 10.56 21.46 -13.94
N ARG A 43 10.52 22.24 -12.86
CA ARG A 43 11.64 22.35 -11.91
C ARG A 43 11.98 21.01 -11.25
N VAL A 44 10.98 20.16 -11.00
CA VAL A 44 11.17 18.85 -10.35
C VAL A 44 11.93 17.88 -11.25
N GLY A 45 11.69 17.92 -12.58
CA GLY A 45 12.43 17.10 -13.54
C GLY A 45 13.84 17.59 -13.84
N ARG A 46 14.06 18.92 -13.82
CA ARG A 46 15.38 19.54 -14.07
C ARG A 46 16.32 19.46 -12.87
N GLU A 47 15.79 19.55 -11.65
CA GLU A 47 16.57 19.51 -10.40
C GLU A 47 16.08 18.38 -9.47
N PRO A 48 16.06 17.10 -9.90
CA PRO A 48 15.42 16.01 -9.15
C PRO A 48 16.06 15.76 -7.77
N GLY A 49 17.36 16.05 -7.61
CA GLY A 49 18.05 15.97 -6.32
C GLY A 49 17.57 17.03 -5.32
N ARG A 50 17.41 18.28 -5.78
CA ARG A 50 16.94 19.41 -4.95
C ARG A 50 15.52 19.17 -4.45
N TYR A 51 14.65 18.68 -5.34
CA TYR A 51 13.24 18.41 -5.03
C TYR A 51 13.00 17.00 -4.48
N ARG A 52 14.06 16.21 -4.25
CA ARG A 52 14.01 14.84 -3.71
C ARG A 52 13.03 13.95 -4.48
N LEU A 53 12.99 14.08 -5.81
CA LEU A 53 12.09 13.32 -6.67
C LEU A 53 12.34 11.82 -6.50
N GLN A 54 11.27 11.08 -6.24
CA GLN A 54 11.27 9.62 -6.20
C GLN A 54 10.15 9.07 -7.09
N VAL A 55 10.47 8.04 -7.86
CA VAL A 55 9.48 7.32 -8.66
C VAL A 55 9.65 5.82 -8.43
N LEU A 56 8.57 5.17 -8.04
CA LEU A 56 8.45 3.72 -7.92
C LEU A 56 7.43 3.26 -8.96
N SER A 57 7.85 2.46 -9.93
CA SER A 57 6.96 1.89 -10.94
C SER A 57 7.06 0.38 -10.88
N THR A 58 5.93 -0.31 -10.69
CA THR A 58 5.89 -1.77 -10.74
C THR A 58 5.12 -2.19 -11.97
N ARG A 59 5.81 -2.84 -12.91
CA ARG A 59 5.19 -3.49 -14.06
C ARG A 59 4.65 -4.84 -13.61
N ILE A 60 3.44 -5.14 -14.04
CA ILE A 60 2.75 -6.41 -13.79
C ILE A 60 2.66 -7.14 -15.12
N ASP A 61 3.56 -8.08 -15.35
CA ASP A 61 3.58 -8.94 -16.53
C ASP A 61 2.78 -10.22 -16.21
N ARG A 62 1.91 -10.71 -17.09
CA ARG A 62 1.13 -11.94 -16.84
C ARG A 62 1.60 -13.05 -17.77
N ASP A 63 1.81 -14.25 -17.24
CA ASP A 63 2.17 -15.39 -18.08
C ASP A 63 0.97 -15.98 -18.83
N ALA A 64 1.22 -16.99 -19.67
CA ALA A 64 0.18 -17.70 -20.44
C ALA A 64 -0.92 -18.35 -19.56
N ARG A 65 -0.70 -18.49 -18.25
CA ARG A 65 -1.68 -18.99 -17.27
C ARG A 65 -2.28 -17.88 -16.42
N ASN A 66 -2.15 -16.62 -16.86
CA ASN A 66 -2.64 -15.42 -16.19
C ASN A 66 -2.00 -15.16 -14.80
N ARG A 67 -0.85 -15.77 -14.49
CA ARG A 67 -0.17 -15.54 -13.21
C ARG A 67 0.65 -14.25 -13.29
N PRO A 68 0.52 -13.33 -12.31
CA PRO A 68 1.23 -12.06 -12.33
C PRO A 68 2.69 -12.22 -11.88
N HIS A 69 3.59 -11.62 -12.64
CA HIS A 69 5.01 -11.46 -12.38
C HIS A 69 5.31 -9.96 -12.21
N PHE A 70 5.89 -9.60 -11.07
CA PHE A 70 6.10 -8.20 -10.71
C PHE A 70 7.54 -7.79 -10.97
N ARG A 71 7.74 -6.69 -11.70
CA ARG A 71 9.05 -6.07 -11.87
C ARG A 71 9.00 -4.61 -11.46
N THR A 72 9.74 -4.28 -10.40
CA THR A 72 9.77 -2.93 -9.83
C THR A 72 11.00 -2.16 -10.28
N PHE A 73 10.76 -0.96 -10.82
CA PHE A 73 11.76 0.04 -11.17
C PHE A 73 11.74 1.18 -10.16
N ARG A 74 12.91 1.69 -9.81
CA ARG A 74 13.11 2.76 -8.84
C ARG A 74 13.93 3.88 -9.45
N TYR A 75 13.54 5.11 -9.23
CA TYR A 75 14.32 6.29 -9.53
C TYR A 75 14.38 7.18 -8.29
N GLY A 76 15.59 7.60 -7.93
CA GLY A 76 15.83 8.42 -6.76
C GLY A 76 15.53 7.71 -5.44
N GLY A 77 15.74 8.47 -4.37
CA GLY A 77 15.36 8.09 -3.03
C GLY A 77 16.33 7.24 -2.23
N ARG A 78 16.33 7.47 -0.92
CA ARG A 78 17.06 6.66 0.06
C ARG A 78 16.11 5.65 0.69
N PRO A 79 16.56 4.42 1.00
CA PRO A 79 15.78 3.51 1.81
C PRO A 79 15.31 4.22 3.10
N ARG A 80 14.03 4.03 3.47
CA ARG A 80 13.41 4.55 4.71
C ARG A 80 13.23 6.07 4.81
N GLN A 81 13.34 6.82 3.72
CA GLN A 81 12.97 8.24 3.73
C GLN A 81 11.44 8.40 3.88
N TYR A 82 11.00 9.17 4.87
CA TYR A 82 9.59 9.52 5.05
C TYR A 82 9.14 10.54 4.00
N PHE A 83 7.95 10.32 3.43
CA PHE A 83 7.26 11.26 2.55
C PHE A 83 5.92 11.60 3.17
N TYR A 84 5.62 12.88 3.24
CA TYR A 84 4.28 13.33 3.59
C TYR A 84 3.32 12.88 2.48
N PRO A 85 2.34 12.01 2.78
CA PRO A 85 1.52 11.39 1.74
C PRO A 85 0.44 12.34 1.19
N ALA A 86 0.19 13.47 1.84
CA ALA A 86 -0.96 14.32 1.53
C ALA A 86 -2.23 13.45 1.34
N SER A 87 -3.04 13.70 0.32
CA SER A 87 -4.26 12.93 0.04
C SER A 87 -4.02 11.50 -0.48
N THR A 88 -2.79 11.07 -0.74
CA THR A 88 -2.55 9.67 -1.22
C THR A 88 -2.82 8.65 -0.12
N VAL A 89 -2.86 9.08 1.15
CA VAL A 89 -3.21 8.23 2.30
C VAL A 89 -4.67 7.75 2.27
N LYS A 90 -5.53 8.43 1.52
CA LYS A 90 -6.97 8.15 1.53
C LYS A 90 -7.33 6.86 0.79
N LEU A 91 -6.57 6.50 -0.25
CA LEU A 91 -6.76 5.22 -0.94
C LEU A 91 -6.51 4.02 0.01
N PRO A 92 -5.38 3.94 0.74
CA PRO A 92 -5.20 2.94 1.79
C PRO A 92 -6.36 2.88 2.81
N ALA A 93 -6.85 4.03 3.28
CA ALA A 93 -7.98 4.06 4.21
C ALA A 93 -9.27 3.48 3.60
N ALA A 94 -9.57 3.78 2.34
CA ALA A 94 -10.71 3.19 1.62
C ALA A 94 -10.57 1.66 1.49
N VAL A 95 -9.37 1.16 1.17
CA VAL A 95 -9.10 -0.28 1.08
C VAL A 95 -9.31 -0.97 2.43
N LEU A 96 -8.83 -0.37 3.52
CA LEU A 96 -9.04 -0.91 4.87
C LEU A 96 -10.51 -0.89 5.28
N ALA A 97 -11.26 0.16 4.93
CA ALA A 97 -12.69 0.22 5.18
C ALA A 97 -13.42 -0.91 4.45
N LEU A 98 -13.08 -1.20 3.19
CA LEU A 98 -13.63 -2.33 2.45
C LEU A 98 -13.27 -3.68 3.07
N GLN A 99 -12.02 -3.84 3.52
CA GLN A 99 -11.59 -5.05 4.23
C GLN A 99 -12.38 -5.25 5.52
N LYS A 100 -12.56 -4.20 6.33
CA LYS A 100 -13.37 -4.25 7.55
C LYS A 100 -14.82 -4.57 7.24
N LEU A 101 -15.42 -3.90 6.25
CA LEU A 101 -16.79 -4.15 5.80
C LEU A 101 -16.97 -5.63 5.39
N ARG A 102 -16.04 -6.18 4.61
CA ARG A 102 -16.06 -7.60 4.23
C ARG A 102 -16.05 -8.51 5.45
N GLY A 103 -15.23 -8.20 6.47
CA GLY A 103 -15.22 -8.92 7.74
C GLY A 103 -16.57 -8.90 8.47
N LEU A 104 -17.22 -7.73 8.52
CA LEU A 104 -18.52 -7.57 9.17
C LEU A 104 -19.65 -8.29 8.43
N ARG A 105 -19.58 -8.40 7.10
CA ARG A 105 -20.58 -9.10 6.28
C ARG A 105 -20.74 -10.58 6.66
N TYR A 106 -19.71 -11.21 7.22
CA TYR A 106 -19.81 -12.58 7.73
C TYR A 106 -20.70 -12.71 8.98
N ARG A 107 -20.94 -11.62 9.71
CA ARG A 107 -21.72 -11.60 10.96
C ARG A 107 -23.07 -10.89 10.82
N ILE A 108 -23.22 -10.07 9.77
CA ILE A 108 -24.42 -9.24 9.56
C ILE A 108 -24.96 -9.55 8.16
N PRO A 109 -25.93 -10.48 8.05
CA PRO A 109 -26.60 -10.77 6.79
C PRO A 109 -27.21 -9.51 6.17
N GLY A 110 -27.10 -9.38 4.85
CA GLY A 110 -27.63 -8.21 4.13
C GLY A 110 -26.81 -6.93 4.27
N LEU A 111 -25.69 -6.92 5.01
CA LEU A 111 -24.79 -5.77 5.05
C LEU A 111 -24.14 -5.55 3.68
N THR A 112 -24.27 -4.33 3.15
CA THR A 112 -23.70 -3.92 1.85
C THR A 112 -22.89 -2.64 1.99
N LEU A 113 -22.24 -2.24 0.90
CA LEU A 113 -21.52 -0.97 0.81
C LEU A 113 -22.44 0.25 1.01
N ASN A 114 -23.72 0.12 0.64
CA ASN A 114 -24.72 1.19 0.67
C ASN A 114 -25.61 1.13 1.91
N SER A 115 -25.36 0.20 2.83
CA SER A 115 -26.08 0.14 4.09
C SER A 115 -25.88 1.45 4.86
N PRO A 116 -26.95 2.05 5.42
CA PRO A 116 -26.85 3.26 6.20
C PRO A 116 -25.84 3.13 7.33
N LEU A 117 -24.98 4.14 7.45
CA LEU A 117 -23.94 4.22 8.46
C LEU A 117 -24.21 5.42 9.36
N ARG A 118 -24.14 5.19 10.67
CA ARG A 118 -24.07 6.25 11.68
C ARG A 118 -22.76 6.08 12.43
N ILE A 119 -21.92 7.11 12.41
CA ILE A 119 -20.72 7.18 13.22
C ILE A 119 -21.02 8.18 14.34
N ASP A 120 -20.99 7.69 15.58
CA ASP A 120 -21.22 8.52 16.75
C ASP A 120 -19.93 9.18 17.22
N SER A 121 -20.07 10.31 17.90
CA SER A 121 -18.95 10.99 18.54
C SER A 121 -18.69 10.36 19.89
N THR A 122 -17.57 9.66 20.02
CA THR A 122 -17.12 9.04 21.30
C THR A 122 -15.91 9.75 21.89
N PHE A 123 -15.37 10.76 21.20
CA PHE A 123 -14.21 11.52 21.62
C PHE A 123 -14.32 13.01 21.23
N VAL A 124 -13.66 13.87 22.00
CA VAL A 124 -13.63 15.33 21.77
C VAL A 124 -13.03 15.62 20.38
N GLY A 125 -13.80 16.27 19.51
CA GLY A 125 -13.40 16.62 18.14
C GLY A 125 -14.08 15.81 17.04
N GLN A 126 -14.77 14.71 17.36
CA GLN A 126 -15.63 14.01 16.39
C GLN A 126 -16.97 14.75 16.27
N THR A 127 -17.38 15.11 15.06
CA THR A 127 -18.73 15.63 14.81
C THR A 127 -19.65 14.51 14.34
N ARG A 128 -20.85 14.43 14.91
CA ARG A 128 -21.83 13.40 14.53
C ARG A 128 -22.36 13.66 13.12
N VAL A 129 -22.49 12.62 12.31
CA VAL A 129 -23.13 12.71 10.99
C VAL A 129 -24.51 12.05 11.06
N GLU A 130 -25.55 12.88 11.04
CA GLU A 130 -26.95 12.41 11.05
C GLU A 130 -27.57 12.37 9.64
N ARG A 131 -27.10 13.24 8.75
CA ARG A 131 -27.58 13.36 7.36
C ARG A 131 -26.41 13.60 6.42
N ASP A 132 -26.41 12.89 5.30
CA ASP A 132 -25.50 13.14 4.18
C ASP A 132 -26.28 13.76 3.02
N THR A 133 -26.15 15.08 2.86
CA THR A 133 -26.86 15.83 1.81
C THR A 133 -26.37 15.50 0.40
N SER A 134 -25.20 14.87 0.27
CA SER A 134 -24.65 14.41 -1.00
C SER A 134 -25.14 13.00 -1.40
N SER A 135 -25.87 12.32 -0.50
CA SER A 135 -26.49 11.02 -0.75
C SER A 135 -27.92 11.20 -1.25
N ALA A 136 -28.30 10.47 -2.30
CA ALA A 136 -29.67 10.48 -2.84
C ALA A 136 -30.73 10.06 -1.79
N THR A 137 -30.33 9.27 -0.80
CA THR A 137 -31.22 8.82 0.29
C THR A 137 -31.13 9.69 1.55
N GLY A 138 -30.26 10.71 1.56
CA GLY A 138 -29.94 11.50 2.75
C GLY A 138 -29.14 10.75 3.82
N LYS A 139 -28.81 9.47 3.61
CA LYS A 139 -28.09 8.62 4.56
C LYS A 139 -26.64 8.42 4.12
N ALA A 140 -25.72 8.53 5.07
CA ALA A 140 -24.32 8.20 4.86
C ALA A 140 -24.14 6.69 4.66
N SER A 141 -23.10 6.30 3.91
CA SER A 141 -22.68 4.90 3.75
C SER A 141 -21.18 4.82 3.47
N ILE A 142 -20.57 3.65 3.69
CA ILE A 142 -19.16 3.43 3.35
C ILE A 142 -18.91 3.66 1.86
N GLY A 143 -19.86 3.29 0.99
CA GLY A 143 -19.79 3.55 -0.45
C GLY A 143 -19.70 5.03 -0.78
N GLN A 144 -20.59 5.83 -0.20
CA GLN A 144 -20.61 7.27 -0.42
C GLN A 144 -19.31 7.92 0.05
N TYR A 145 -18.80 7.52 1.21
CA TYR A 145 -17.53 8.03 1.72
C TYR A 145 -16.35 7.65 0.84
N ILE A 146 -16.26 6.40 0.37
CA ILE A 146 -15.20 5.97 -0.55
C ILE A 146 -15.28 6.77 -1.87
N SER A 147 -16.48 6.94 -2.42
CA SER A 147 -16.69 7.75 -3.63
C SER A 147 -16.18 9.17 -3.44
N LYS A 148 -16.58 9.85 -2.37
CA LYS A 148 -16.14 11.24 -2.10
C LYS A 148 -14.64 11.34 -1.84
N VAL A 149 -14.07 10.38 -1.11
CA VAL A 149 -12.64 10.29 -0.87
C VAL A 149 -11.85 10.14 -2.17
N LEU A 150 -12.31 9.32 -3.11
CA LEU A 150 -11.57 9.02 -4.35
C LEU A 150 -11.85 10.02 -5.48
N LEU A 151 -13.06 10.57 -5.56
CA LEU A 151 -13.48 11.47 -6.65
C LEU A 151 -13.09 12.92 -6.41
N VAL A 152 -13.27 13.40 -5.17
CA VAL A 152 -13.07 14.83 -4.84
C VAL A 152 -12.11 15.05 -3.69
N SER A 153 -11.43 13.99 -3.23
CA SER A 153 -10.51 14.04 -2.08
C SER A 153 -11.14 14.79 -0.89
N ASP A 154 -12.37 14.45 -0.54
CA ASP A 154 -13.05 15.04 0.62
C ASP A 154 -12.34 14.62 1.92
N ASN A 155 -12.08 15.59 2.81
CA ASN A 155 -11.33 15.36 4.05
C ASN A 155 -12.23 14.88 5.20
N ASP A 156 -13.47 15.33 5.27
CA ASP A 156 -14.41 14.92 6.31
C ASP A 156 -14.73 13.42 6.17
N THR A 157 -15.07 12.99 4.97
CA THR A 157 -15.32 11.58 4.65
C THR A 157 -14.11 10.69 4.87
N PHE A 158 -12.89 11.21 4.64
CA PHE A 158 -11.67 10.50 5.02
C PHE A 158 -11.60 10.29 6.54
N ASN A 159 -11.87 11.32 7.34
CA ASN A 159 -11.93 11.19 8.80
C ASN A 159 -12.99 10.17 9.23
N ARG A 160 -14.15 10.13 8.55
CA ARG A 160 -15.20 9.12 8.82
C ARG A 160 -14.76 7.70 8.49
N LEU A 161 -14.09 7.50 7.36
CA LEU A 161 -13.52 6.20 7.03
C LEU A 161 -12.42 5.82 8.03
N TYR A 162 -11.63 6.78 8.49
CA TYR A 162 -10.62 6.55 9.50
C TYR A 162 -11.24 6.13 10.85
N GLU A 163 -12.25 6.87 11.33
CA GLU A 163 -13.05 6.51 12.51
C GLU A 163 -13.65 5.11 12.37
N PHE A 164 -14.27 4.83 11.21
CA PHE A 164 -14.82 3.51 10.92
C PHE A 164 -13.75 2.43 10.93
N VAL A 165 -12.54 2.65 10.40
CA VAL A 165 -11.46 1.66 10.44
C VAL A 165 -10.96 1.48 11.88
N ALA A 166 -10.75 2.57 12.62
CA ALA A 166 -10.16 2.59 13.95
C ALA A 166 -11.08 2.07 15.07
N SER A 167 -12.41 2.10 14.91
CA SER A 167 -13.39 1.80 15.99
C SER A 167 -13.45 0.35 16.51
N ILE A 168 -12.39 -0.45 16.44
CA ILE A 168 -12.35 -1.78 17.06
C ILE A 168 -11.22 -1.88 18.09
N ARG A 169 -11.65 -2.05 19.34
CA ARG A 169 -10.96 -2.61 20.51
C ARG A 169 -10.54 -4.08 20.27
N SER A 170 -9.84 -4.36 19.17
CA SER A 170 -9.24 -5.66 18.84
C SER A 170 -8.09 -5.48 17.84
N THR A 171 -7.10 -4.68 18.23
CA THR A 171 -5.80 -4.52 17.54
C THR A 171 -4.82 -5.68 17.81
N ARG A 172 -5.31 -6.92 17.95
CA ARG A 172 -4.44 -8.11 18.03
C ARG A 172 -4.63 -9.15 16.93
N SER A 173 -5.64 -9.04 16.07
CA SER A 173 -5.88 -10.04 15.01
C SER A 173 -5.97 -9.49 13.59
N CYS A 174 -6.05 -8.18 13.40
CA CYS A 174 -5.96 -7.61 12.06
C CYS A 174 -4.49 -7.28 11.79
N VAL A 175 -3.80 -8.21 11.13
CA VAL A 175 -2.52 -7.97 10.48
C VAL A 175 -2.67 -6.66 9.71
N ALA A 176 -2.02 -5.58 10.18
CA ALA A 176 -1.80 -4.42 9.35
C ALA A 176 -1.14 -4.95 8.07
N PRO A 177 -1.77 -4.84 6.88
CA PRO A 177 -1.15 -5.33 5.67
C PRO A 177 0.25 -4.70 5.61
N ALA A 178 1.27 -5.47 5.23
CA ALA A 178 2.66 -4.98 5.16
C ALA A 178 2.81 -3.62 4.44
N ALA A 179 1.84 -3.28 3.58
CA ALA A 179 1.66 -1.97 2.95
C ALA A 179 1.59 -0.78 3.93
N LEU A 180 0.98 -0.91 5.12
CA LEU A 180 0.83 0.20 6.08
C LEU A 180 2.02 0.37 7.02
N SER A 181 2.91 -0.61 7.13
CA SER A 181 4.12 -0.49 7.97
C SER A 181 5.02 0.70 7.57
N ARG A 182 4.81 1.26 6.37
CA ARG A 182 5.55 2.40 5.81
C ARG A 182 4.75 3.72 5.80
N PHE A 183 3.46 3.69 6.10
CA PHE A 183 2.63 4.88 6.24
C PHE A 183 2.45 5.16 7.72
N LYS A 184 3.33 5.97 8.30
CA LYS A 184 3.06 6.57 9.62
C LYS A 184 2.02 7.66 9.42
N LEU A 185 0.88 7.55 10.08
CA LEU A 185 -0.11 8.62 10.09
C LEU A 185 0.39 9.75 11.01
N PRO A 186 -0.09 11.00 10.83
CA PRO A 186 0.33 12.13 11.66
C PRO A 186 0.12 11.91 13.16
N TYR A 187 -0.85 11.07 13.54
CA TYR A 187 -1.16 10.71 14.92
C TYR A 187 -0.34 9.52 15.46
N ASP A 188 0.56 8.93 14.65
CA ASP A 188 1.49 7.86 15.05
C ASP A 188 2.91 8.38 15.35
N GLN A 189 3.08 9.69 15.55
CA GLN A 189 4.34 10.28 16.01
C GLN A 189 4.29 10.39 17.55
N PRO A 190 5.40 10.07 18.25
CA PRO A 190 5.48 10.20 19.71
C PRO A 190 5.34 11.65 20.18
#